data_AF-E3HYH4-F1
#
_entry.id   AF-E3HYH4-F1
#
_cell.length_a   1.000
_cell.length_b   1.000
_cell.length_c   1.000
_cell.angle_alpha   90.00
_cell.angle_beta   90.00
_cell.angle_gamma   90.00
#
_symmetry.space_group_name_H-M   'P 1'
#
loop_
_entity.id
_entity.type
_entity.pdbx_description
1 polymer ?
#
loop_
_entity_poly.entity_id
_entity_poly.type
_entity_poly.pdbx_seq_one_letter_code
_entity_poly.pdbx_strand_id
1 'polypeptide(L)'
;MKLIPVKPNGLDPVVLEYRDGTRLLFSYETPVAAFSPGGGFIVTRENVSVTTERRIKDWIGSQPFRDADQAEIFAVITGRPVLTRE
;
A
#
# COMPACT_ATOMS: atom_id res chain seq x y z
N MET A 1 7.43 4.01 -11.61
CA MET A 1 6.11 3.75 -11.03
C MET A 1 5.42 2.75 -11.93
N LYS A 2 4.83 1.72 -11.36
CA LYS A 2 3.93 0.82 -12.09
C LYS A 2 2.76 0.42 -11.19
N LEU A 3 1.66 0.05 -11.83
CA LEU A 3 0.47 -0.49 -11.20
C LEU A 3 0.54 -2.01 -11.27
N ILE A 4 0.39 -2.69 -10.13
CA ILE A 4 0.45 -4.15 -10.00
C ILE A 4 -0.91 -4.63 -9.48
N PRO A 5 -1.60 -5.54 -10.17
CA PRO A 5 -2.81 -6.13 -9.64
C PRO A 5 -2.46 -7.08 -8.48
N VAL A 6 -3.27 -7.07 -7.42
CA VAL A 6 -3.10 -8.03 -6.30
C VAL A 6 -3.37 -9.48 -6.75
N LYS A 7 -4.26 -9.69 -7.75
CA LYS A 7 -4.52 -11.01 -8.36
C LYS A 7 -4.44 -10.93 -9.88
N PRO A 8 -3.94 -11.98 -10.56
CA PRO A 8 -3.63 -11.93 -11.99
C PRO A 8 -4.83 -11.67 -12.92
N ASN A 9 -6.07 -11.96 -12.50
CA ASN A 9 -7.26 -11.89 -13.38
C ASN A 9 -8.45 -11.09 -12.79
N GLY A 10 -8.22 -10.11 -11.91
CA GLY A 10 -9.30 -9.36 -11.23
C GLY A 10 -9.25 -7.84 -11.44
N LEU A 11 -10.40 -7.17 -11.31
CA LEU A 11 -10.55 -5.72 -11.07
C LEU A 11 -10.10 -5.35 -9.64
N ASP A 12 -8.96 -5.89 -9.23
CA ASP A 12 -8.50 -5.87 -7.86
C ASP A 12 -7.78 -4.55 -7.52
N PRO A 13 -7.55 -4.30 -6.22
CA PRO A 13 -6.78 -3.16 -5.74
C PRO A 13 -5.50 -3.06 -6.52
N VAL A 14 -5.15 -1.84 -6.84
CA VAL A 14 -3.91 -1.57 -7.54
C VAL A 14 -2.84 -1.30 -6.49
N VAL A 15 -1.77 -2.09 -6.54
CA VAL A 15 -0.55 -1.77 -5.81
C VAL A 15 0.27 -0.83 -6.66
N LEU A 16 0.48 0.37 -6.15
CA LEU A 16 1.40 1.34 -6.69
C LEU A 16 2.81 1.02 -6.21
N GLU A 17 3.71 0.59 -7.11
CA GLU A 17 5.11 0.34 -6.78
C GLU A 17 6.04 1.43 -7.34
N TYR A 18 6.84 1.98 -6.44
CA TYR A 18 7.90 2.93 -6.74
C TYR A 18 9.26 2.23 -6.92
N ARG A 19 10.21 2.93 -7.54
CA ARG A 19 11.55 2.38 -7.85
C ARG A 19 12.40 2.11 -6.62
N ASP A 20 12.15 2.83 -5.54
CA ASP A 20 12.83 2.64 -4.25
C ASP A 20 12.30 1.42 -3.48
N GLY A 21 11.28 0.72 -3.99
CA GLY A 21 10.63 -0.41 -3.32
C GLY A 21 9.47 -0.02 -2.42
N THR A 22 9.15 1.28 -2.31
CA THR A 22 7.93 1.75 -1.63
C THR A 22 6.70 1.27 -2.40
N ARG A 23 5.70 0.76 -1.66
CA ARG A 23 4.46 0.26 -2.27
C ARG A 23 3.24 0.78 -1.52
N LEU A 24 2.18 1.12 -2.25
CA LEU A 24 0.88 1.48 -1.67
C LEU A 24 -0.23 0.62 -2.27
N LEU A 25 -1.10 0.10 -1.42
CA LEU A 25 -2.30 -0.63 -1.81
C LEU A 25 -3.49 0.34 -1.86
N PHE A 26 -4.14 0.45 -3.01
CA PHE A 26 -5.28 1.34 -3.20
C PHE A 26 -6.62 0.59 -3.23
N SER A 27 -7.58 1.04 -2.42
CA SER A 27 -8.99 0.74 -2.61
C SER A 27 -9.63 1.91 -3.36
N TYR A 28 -9.88 1.72 -4.65
CA TYR A 28 -10.22 2.82 -5.57
C TYR A 28 -9.16 3.94 -5.52
N GLU A 29 -9.54 5.14 -5.10
CA GLU A 29 -8.66 6.32 -5.06
C GLU A 29 -7.96 6.49 -3.71
N THR A 30 -8.29 5.67 -2.71
CA THR A 30 -7.78 5.80 -1.34
C THR A 30 -6.69 4.76 -1.07
N PRO A 31 -5.48 5.16 -0.65
CA PRO A 31 -4.49 4.21 -0.15
C PRO A 31 -4.96 3.66 1.20
N VAL A 32 -5.04 2.33 1.31
CA VAL A 32 -5.53 1.64 2.53
C VAL A 32 -4.43 0.91 3.28
N ALA A 33 -3.27 0.72 2.65
CA ALA A 33 -2.07 0.20 3.30
C ALA A 33 -0.83 0.63 2.51
N ALA A 34 0.32 0.64 3.17
CA ALA A 34 1.60 0.95 2.54
C ALA A 34 2.72 0.06 3.08
N PHE A 35 3.78 -0.07 2.28
CA PHE A 35 5.05 -0.70 2.63
C PHE A 35 6.18 0.27 2.34
N SER A 36 7.02 0.52 3.36
CA SER A 36 8.27 1.27 3.20
C SER A 36 9.46 0.33 3.40
N PRO A 37 10.46 0.33 2.52
CA PRO A 37 11.75 -0.29 2.79
C PRO A 37 12.31 0.20 4.13
N GLY A 38 12.71 -0.73 5.01
CA GLY A 38 13.19 -0.43 6.36
C GLY A 38 12.10 -0.07 7.39
N GLY A 39 10.90 0.36 6.96
CA GLY A 39 9.78 0.72 7.84
C GLY A 39 8.70 -0.37 7.99
N GLY A 40 8.62 -1.31 7.04
CA GLY A 40 7.64 -2.39 7.07
C GLY A 40 6.25 -1.98 6.58
N PHE A 41 5.23 -2.76 6.95
CA PHE A 41 3.84 -2.53 6.55
C PHE A 41 3.08 -1.67 7.55
N ILE A 42 2.29 -0.75 7.02
CA ILE A 42 1.29 0.01 7.76
C ILE A 42 -0.08 -0.16 7.11
N VAL A 43 -1.12 -0.27 7.94
CA VAL A 43 -2.50 -0.53 7.52
C VAL A 43 -3.41 0.55 8.10
N THR A 44 -4.40 0.96 7.33
CA THR A 44 -5.37 1.95 7.81
C THR A 44 -6.13 1.42 9.02
N ARG A 45 -6.24 2.24 10.07
CA ARG A 45 -7.11 1.98 11.22
C ARG A 45 -8.57 2.34 10.99
N GLU A 46 -8.87 2.99 9.87
CA GLU A 46 -10.23 3.35 9.50
C GLU A 46 -11.06 2.11 9.18
N ASN A 47 -12.36 2.16 9.47
CA ASN A 47 -13.28 1.09 9.08
C ASN A 47 -13.38 1.05 7.55
N VAL A 48 -13.00 -0.09 6.97
CA VAL A 48 -13.11 -0.35 5.53
C VAL A 48 -14.08 -1.50 5.28
N SER A 49 -14.49 -1.70 4.02
CA SER A 49 -15.37 -2.83 3.69
C SER A 49 -14.68 -4.17 3.95
N VAL A 50 -15.46 -5.23 4.24
CA VAL A 50 -14.97 -6.61 4.42
C VAL A 50 -14.11 -7.07 3.23
N THR A 51 -14.47 -6.66 2.01
CA THR A 51 -13.69 -6.93 0.80
C THR A 51 -12.32 -6.27 0.87
N THR A 52 -12.24 -5.02 1.34
CA THR A 52 -10.99 -4.28 1.49
C THR A 52 -10.11 -4.88 2.59
N GLU A 53 -10.67 -5.25 3.74
CA GLU A 53 -9.94 -5.94 4.80
C GLU A 53 -9.30 -7.24 4.31
N ARG A 54 -10.06 -8.05 3.58
CA ARG A 54 -9.55 -9.29 2.97
C ARG A 54 -8.42 -9.00 2.00
N ARG A 55 -8.55 -7.96 1.17
CA ARG A 55 -7.52 -7.56 0.19
C ARG A 55 -6.24 -7.08 0.86
N ILE A 56 -6.35 -6.34 1.96
CA ILE A 56 -5.20 -5.94 2.77
C ILE A 56 -4.47 -7.19 3.30
N LYS A 57 -5.23 -8.15 3.87
CA LYS A 57 -4.67 -9.42 4.36
C LYS A 57 -4.03 -10.25 3.25
N ASP A 58 -4.70 -10.38 2.10
CA ASP A 58 -4.17 -11.09 0.92
C ASP A 58 -2.85 -10.45 0.44
N TRP A 59 -2.72 -9.13 0.49
CA TRP A 59 -1.53 -8.40 0.05
C TRP A 59 -0.37 -8.49 1.05
N ILE A 60 -0.64 -8.34 2.35
CA ILE A 60 0.37 -8.39 3.41
C ILE A 60 0.84 -9.84 3.66
N GLY A 61 -0.07 -10.81 3.49
CA GLY A 61 0.17 -12.20 3.86
C GLY A 61 0.41 -12.33 5.37
N SER A 62 1.49 -13.01 5.74
CA SER A 62 1.86 -13.26 7.15
C SER A 62 2.86 -12.24 7.72
N GLN A 63 3.13 -11.15 6.99
CA GLN A 63 4.10 -10.15 7.43
C GLN A 63 3.55 -9.31 8.60
N PRO A 64 4.41 -8.89 9.55
CA PRO A 64 3.98 -7.99 10.61
C PRO A 64 3.59 -6.64 10.01
N PHE A 65 2.53 -6.06 10.54
CA PHE A 65 2.07 -4.72 10.22
C PHE A 65 1.62 -4.02 11.50
N ARG A 66 1.52 -2.69 11.43
CA ARG A 66 0.85 -1.89 12.47
C ARG A 66 -0.27 -1.08 11.86
N ASP A 67 -1.23 -0.73 12.69
CA ASP A 67 -2.26 0.23 12.33
C ASP A 67 -1.68 1.65 12.26
N ALA A 68 -2.23 2.45 11.36
CA ALA A 68 -1.78 3.80 11.07
C ALA A 68 -2.97 4.69 10.71
N ASP A 69 -2.81 5.99 10.98
CA ASP A 69 -3.70 7.02 10.46
C ASP A 69 -3.60 7.15 8.95
N GLN A 70 -4.68 7.60 8.31
CA GLN A 70 -4.64 7.88 6.88
C GLN A 70 -3.56 8.91 6.53
N ALA A 71 -3.42 9.96 7.33
CA ALA A 71 -2.38 10.97 7.13
C ALA A 71 -0.96 10.36 7.06
N GLU A 72 -0.70 9.34 7.87
CA GLU A 72 0.60 8.65 7.86
C GLU A 72 0.77 7.80 6.60
N ILE A 73 -0.27 7.11 6.15
CA ILE A 73 -0.26 6.34 4.90
C ILE A 73 -0.03 7.26 3.69
N PHE A 74 -0.69 8.42 3.65
CA PHE A 74 -0.46 9.42 2.61
C PHE A 74 0.97 9.97 2.65
N ALA A 75 1.51 10.22 3.85
CA ALA A 75 2.85 10.76 4.02
C ALA A 75 3.96 9.84 3.49
N VAL A 76 3.71 8.53 3.32
CA VAL A 76 4.65 7.61 2.65
C VAL A 76 5.02 8.09 1.25
N ILE A 77 4.09 8.71 0.53
CA ILE A 77 4.36 9.23 -0.82
C ILE A 77 5.31 10.43 -0.77
N THR A 78 5.13 11.33 0.19
CA THR A 78 5.92 12.57 0.30
C THR A 78 7.23 12.39 1.03
N GLY A 79 7.35 11.40 1.92
CA GLY A 79 8.55 11.12 2.71
C GLY A 79 9.59 10.28 1.98
N ARG A 80 9.27 9.75 0.80
CA ARG A 80 10.18 8.89 0.04
C ARG A 80 11.24 9.71 -0.73
N PRO A 81 12.45 9.19 -0.91
CA PRO A 81 13.47 9.86 -1.74
C PRO A 81 13.02 9.94 -3.20
N VAL A 82 13.15 11.12 -3.80
CA VAL A 82 12.85 11.33 -5.22
C VAL A 82 14.04 10.83 -6.03
N LEU A 83 13.94 9.60 -6.55
CA LEU A 83 14.91 9.05 -7.49
C LEU A 83 14.64 9.60 -8.90
N THR A 84 15.36 10.65 -9.28
CA THR A 84 15.46 11.12 -10.67
C THR A 84 16.35 10.17 -11.47
N ARG A 85 16.11 10.01 -12.78
CA ARG A 85 16.96 9.17 -13.65
C ARG A 85 18.36 9.77 -13.69
N GLU A 86 19.38 8.94 -13.47
CA GLU A 86 20.73 9.16 -14.02
C GLU A 86 20.72 8.99 -15.54
#